data_AF-A0A9X1XQG3-F1
#
_entry.id   AF-A0A9X1XQG3-F1
#
_cell.length_a   1.000
_cell.length_b   1.000
_cell.length_c   1.000
_cell.angle_alpha   90.00
_cell.angle_beta   90.00
_cell.angle_gamma   90.00
#
_symmetry.space_group_name_H-M   'P 1'
#
loop_
_entity.id
_entity.type
_entity.pdbx_description
1 polymer ?
#
loop_
_entity_poly.entity_id
_entity_poly.type
_entity_poly.pdbx_seq_one_letter_code
_entity_poly.pdbx_strand_id
1 'polypeptide(L)' 'MSPNVSNRSFGKSHGIHESIVRKIKEEDGYRIPVSTLTTICFYKGIKLSDFFKLIEEEYNQINDDFVLKTKKDAQ' A
#
# COMPACT_ATOMS: atom_id res chain seq x y z
N MET A 1 -10.47 4.27 6.46
CA MET A 1 -11.43 3.96 5.38
C MET A 1 -12.82 3.87 5.99
N SER A 2 -13.84 4.48 5.37
CA SER A 2 -15.22 4.33 5.85
C SER A 2 -15.66 2.87 5.77
N PRO A 3 -16.36 2.31 6.77
CA PRO A 3 -16.75 0.90 6.81
C PRO A 3 -17.66 0.46 5.65
N ASN A 4 -18.22 1.40 4.89
CA ASN A 4 -19.17 1.15 3.80
C ASN A 4 -18.53 1.03 2.41
N VAL A 5 -17.21 1.14 2.26
CA VAL A 5 -16.55 1.01 0.95
C VAL A 5 -16.15 -0.44 0.69
N SER A 6 -16.83 -1.11 -0.24
CA SER A 6 -16.48 -2.47 -0.64
C SER A 6 -15.08 -2.52 -1.29
N ASN A 7 -14.38 -3.65 -1.16
CA ASN A 7 -13.07 -3.82 -1.78
C ASN A 7 -13.13 -3.65 -3.32
N ARG A 8 -14.26 -4.04 -3.92
CA ARG A 8 -14.53 -3.84 -5.35
C ARG A 8 -14.63 -2.36 -5.72
N SER A 9 -15.41 -1.56 -4.98
CA SER A 9 -15.54 -0.13 -5.30
C SER A 9 -14.23 0.60 -5.06
N PHE A 10 -13.48 0.24 -4.02
CA PHE A 10 -12.15 0.76 -3.78
C PHE A 10 -11.17 0.41 -4.91
N GLY A 11 -11.14 -0.86 -5.33
CA GLY A 11 -10.26 -1.29 -6.41
C GLY A 11 -10.55 -0.53 -7.71
N LYS A 12 -11.83 -0.39 -8.05
CA LYS A 12 -12.27 0.35 -9.25
C LYS A 12 -11.82 1.82 -9.24
N SER A 13 -11.90 2.50 -8.08
CA SER A 13 -11.49 3.91 -7.99
C SER A 13 -9.96 4.12 -7.98
N HIS A 14 -9.18 3.05 -7.79
CA HIS A 14 -7.72 3.10 -7.71
C HIS A 14 -7.04 2.30 -8.84
N GLY A 15 -7.79 1.85 -9.84
CA GLY A 15 -7.26 1.12 -11.01
C GLY A 15 -6.74 -0.28 -10.71
N ILE A 16 -7.16 -0.91 -9.61
CA ILE A 16 -6.66 -2.23 -9.18
C ILE A 16 -7.80 -3.23 -8.97
N HIS A 17 -7.48 -4.52 -9.12
CA HIS A 17 -8.46 -5.58 -8.87
C HIS A 17 -8.75 -5.72 -7.36
N GLU A 18 -9.96 -6.16 -7.01
CA GLU A 18 -10.37 -6.41 -5.63
C GLU A 18 -9.41 -7.34 -4.88
N SER A 19 -8.83 -8.33 -5.56
CA SER A 19 -7.85 -9.24 -4.94
C SER A 19 -6.60 -8.52 -4.45
N ILE A 20 -6.17 -7.46 -5.13
CA ILE A 20 -5.04 -6.62 -4.71
C ILE A 20 -5.43 -5.83 -3.46
N VAL A 21 -6.65 -5.30 -3.42
CA VAL A 21 -7.17 -4.59 -2.23
C VAL A 21 -7.20 -5.51 -1.01
N ARG A 22 -7.58 -6.78 -1.19
CA ARG A 22 -7.56 -7.78 -0.11
C ARG A 22 -6.13 -8.01 0.40
N LYS A 23 -5.17 -8.21 -0.50
CA LYS A 23 -3.75 -8.38 -0.15
C LYS A 23 -3.17 -7.18 0.62
N ILE A 24 -3.48 -5.96 0.18
CA ILE A 24 -3.03 -4.74 0.88
C ILE A 24 -3.56 -4.67 2.32
N LYS A 25 -4.72 -5.29 2.59
CA LYS A 25 -5.35 -5.33 3.91
C LYS A 25 -4.90 -6.51 4.79
N GLU A 26 -4.07 -7.42 4.28
CA GLU A 26 -3.55 -8.56 5.06
C GLU A 26 -2.61 -8.04 6.18
N GLU A 27 -2.69 -8.65 7.37
CA GLU A 27 -1.89 -8.23 8.54
C GLU A 27 -0.38 -8.41 8.32
N ASP A 28 0.00 -9.47 7.60
CA ASP A 28 1.40 -9.75 7.22
C ASP A 28 1.92 -8.80 6.12
N GLY A 29 1.06 -7.91 5.64
CA GLY A 29 1.34 -6.99 4.56
C GLY A 29 1.39 -7.67 3.20
N TYR A 30 1.69 -6.87 2.19
CA TYR A 30 1.77 -7.33 0.81
C TYR A 30 3.01 -6.74 0.15
N ARG A 31 3.82 -7.59 -0.48
CA ARG A 31 4.93 -7.15 -1.34
C ARG A 31 4.34 -6.58 -2.63
N ILE A 32 3.88 -5.34 -2.56
CA ILE A 32 3.22 -4.65 -3.68
C ILE A 32 4.22 -4.48 -4.83
N PRO A 33 3.93 -4.97 -6.04
CA PRO A 33 4.73 -4.67 -7.21
C PRO A 33 4.75 -3.16 -7.49
N VAL A 34 5.91 -2.61 -7.82
CA VAL A 34 6.06 -1.17 -8.15
C VAL A 34 5.11 -0.75 -9.27
N SER A 35 4.83 -1.63 -10.25
CA SER A 35 3.83 -1.38 -11.29
C SER A 35 2.42 -1.15 -10.74
N THR A 36 2.01 -1.95 -9.74
CA THR A 36 0.71 -1.79 -9.06
C THR A 36 0.66 -0.49 -8.27
N LEU A 37 1.75 -0.16 -7.55
CA LEU A 37 1.85 1.11 -6.83
C LEU A 37 1.78 2.31 -7.80
N THR A 38 2.47 2.21 -8.94
CA THR A 38 2.43 3.23 -10.00
C THR A 38 1.02 3.45 -10.53
N THR A 39 0.25 2.37 -10.76
CA THR A 39 -1.17 2.47 -11.13
C THR A 39 -1.98 3.22 -10.08
N ILE A 40 -1.81 2.90 -8.81
CA ILE A 40 -2.54 3.57 -7.72
C ILE A 40 -2.19 5.06 -7.67
N CYS A 41 -0.90 5.41 -7.78
CA CYS A 41 -0.43 6.81 -7.84
C CYS A 41 -1.03 7.57 -9.03
N PHE A 42 -1.08 6.94 -10.21
CA PHE A 42 -1.70 7.52 -11.40
C PHE A 42 -3.18 7.87 -11.17
N TYR A 43 -3.97 6.94 -10.60
CA TYR A 43 -5.39 7.19 -10.28
C TYR A 43 -5.59 8.24 -9.18
N LYS A 44 -4.57 8.45 -8.33
CA LYS A 44 -4.55 9.51 -7.30
C LYS A 44 -4.09 10.86 -7.85
N GLY A 45 -3.59 10.93 -9.08
CA GLY A 45 -3.04 12.16 -9.66
C GLY A 45 -1.72 12.61 -9.02
N ILE A 46 -0.97 11.68 -8.41
CA ILE A 46 0.35 11.97 -7.79
C ILE A 46 1.45 11.20 -8.51
N LYS A 47 2.68 11.75 -8.50
CA LYS A 47 3.83 11.00 -9.01
C LYS A 47 4.25 9.93 -8.01
N LEU A 48 4.84 8.86 -8.51
CA LEU A 48 5.40 7.81 -7.67
C LEU A 48 6.49 8.36 -6.72
N SER A 49 7.29 9.32 -7.17
CA SER A 49 8.27 10.03 -6.33
C SER A 49 7.62 10.78 -5.17
N ASP A 50 6.46 11.40 -5.40
CA ASP A 50 5.76 12.17 -4.38
C ASP A 50 5.12 11.23 -3.35
N PHE A 51 4.66 10.05 -3.79
CA PHE A 51 4.23 9.00 -2.89
C PHE A 51 5.35 8.59 -1.91
N PHE A 52 6.56 8.35 -2.38
CA PHE A 52 7.65 7.96 -1.48
C PHE A 52 8.00 9.06 -0.47
N LYS A 53 7.97 10.33 -0.88
CA LYS A 53 8.13 11.48 0.05
C LYS A 53 7.04 11.50 1.12
N LEU A 54 5.79 11.21 0.77
CA LEU A 54 4.70 11.12 1.74
C LEU A 54 4.95 9.99 2.77
N ILE A 55 5.54 8.87 2.35
CA ILE A 55 5.92 7.81 3.29
C ILE A 55 7.10 8.25 4.17
N GLU A 56 8.09 8.95 3.62
CA GLU A 56 9.20 9.52 4.40
C GLU A 56 8.69 10.48 5.47
N GLU A 57 7.74 11.35 5.12
CA GLU A 57 7.10 12.32 6.04
C GLU A 57 6.25 11.63 7.12
N GLU A 58 5.47 10.61 6.76
CA GLU A 58 4.57 9.92 7.70
C GLU A 58 5.34 9.01 8.68
N TYR A 59 6.39 8.34 8.19
CA TYR A 59 7.08 7.30 8.97
C TYR A 59 8.43 7.75 9.53
N ASN A 60 8.93 8.95 9.19
CA ASN A 60 10.17 9.62 9.65
C ASN A 60 11.49 8.81 9.57
N GLN A 61 11.45 7.49 9.37
CA GLN A 61 12.56 6.55 9.29
C GLN A 61 12.17 5.39 8.37
N ILE A 62 12.21 5.64 7.05
CA ILE A 62 12.35 4.53 6.10
C ILE A 62 13.85 4.24 6.05
N ASN A 63 14.27 3.22 6.79
CA ASN A 63 15.61 2.71 6.64
C ASN A 63 15.56 1.68 5.51
N ASP A 64 16.48 1.73 4.55
CA ASP A 64 16.63 0.71 3.49
C ASP A 64 16.97 -0.68 4.05
N ASP A 65 17.14 -0.78 5.36
CA ASP A 65 17.29 -2.03 6.10
C ASP A 65 16.07 -2.92 5.89
N PHE A 66 16.28 -4.00 5.15
CA PHE A 66 15.27 -5.01 4.90
C PHE A 66 14.96 -5.77 6.20
N VAL A 67 14.03 -5.27 7.02
CA VAL A 67 13.60 -5.96 8.24
C VAL A 67 12.68 -7.12 7.86
N LEU A 68 13.23 -8.33 7.91
CA LEU A 68 12.41 -9.54 7.89
C LEU A 68 11.61 -9.57 9.20
N LYS A 69 10.33 -9.17 9.17
CA LYS A 69 9.41 -9.45 10.28
C LYS A 69 9.35 -10.96 10.48
N THR A 70 9.98 -11.44 11.53
CA THR A 70 9.83 -12.83 11.97
C THR A 70 8.65 -12.90 12.93
N LYS A 71 7.99 -14.06 13.04
CA LYS A 71 6.80 -14.28 13.89
C LYS A 71 6.99 -13.97 15.39
N LYS A 72 8.15 -13.47 15.81
CA LYS A 72 8.50 -13.14 17.19
C LYS A 72 8.03 -11.77 17.66
N ASP A 73 7.66 -10.86 16.75
CA ASP A 73 7.25 -9.48 17.11
C ASP A 73 5.74 -9.33 17.34
N ALA A 74 5.00 -10.44 17.34
CA ALA A 74 3.54 -10.50 17.51
C ALA A 74 3.10 -10.99 18.90
N GLN A 75 3.97 -10.92 19.92
CA GLN A 75 3.68 -11.33 21.29
C GLN A 75 3.90 -10.19 22.30
#